data_AF-A0A7J7XUP5-F1
#
_entry.id   AF-A0A7J7XUP5-F1
#
_cell.length_a   1.000
_cell.length_b   1.000
_cell.length_c   1.000
_cell.angle_alpha   90.00
_cell.angle_beta   90.00
_cell.angle_gamma   90.00
#
_symmetry.space_group_name_H-M   'P 1'
#
loop_
_entity.id
_entity.type
_entity.pdbx_description
1 polymer ?
#
loop_
_entity_poly.entity_id
_entity_poly.type
_entity_poly.pdbx_seq_one_letter_code
_entity_poly.pdbx_strand_id
1 'polypeptide(L)'
;MTTNGHSADKNFHYLLACFRARVRMYIQVEPVLDYLTFLPAELKEQIQAKATTHGNIGAAELLLSTLEKGGWPPGWTRVFVEALRRAGNPLAARYMDPELTDLPSPSSENANDECFQLLSLLQPTLVEKLLVRDVLDRCVAVELLTVEDRSRVSAAEKNGNEAGVRELLRRIVQKENWFSAFVTVLRETENEALAQELTGADSSAGTFRSPGEGFARFAW
;
A
#
# COMPACT_ATOMS: atom_id res chain seq x y z
N MET A 1 39.75 -6.15 -6.68
CA MET A 1 38.49 -6.89 -6.64
C MET A 1 37.36 -5.90 -6.32
N THR A 2 36.70 -5.34 -7.35
CA THR A 2 35.70 -4.25 -7.20
C THR A 2 34.57 -4.35 -8.26
N THR A 3 34.31 -5.54 -8.79
CA THR A 3 33.35 -5.74 -9.90
C THR A 3 31.88 -5.73 -9.46
N ASN A 4 31.57 -6.01 -8.19
CA ASN A 4 30.17 -6.08 -7.73
C ASN A 4 29.48 -4.73 -7.58
N GLY A 5 30.20 -3.64 -7.26
CA GLY A 5 29.59 -2.32 -7.06
C GLY A 5 29.04 -1.72 -8.36
N HIS A 6 29.75 -1.90 -9.48
CA HIS A 6 29.34 -1.38 -10.79
C HIS A 6 28.15 -2.14 -11.41
N SER A 7 27.92 -3.39 -11.01
CA SER A 7 26.81 -4.20 -11.53
C SER A 7 25.49 -3.84 -10.85
N ALA A 8 25.50 -3.65 -9.52
CA ALA A 8 24.29 -3.31 -8.77
C ALA A 8 23.74 -1.92 -9.15
N ASP A 9 24.64 -0.95 -9.37
CA ASP A 9 24.24 0.40 -9.74
C ASP A 9 23.70 0.47 -11.18
N LYS A 10 24.23 -0.33 -12.12
CA LYS A 10 23.65 -0.46 -13.47
C LYS A 10 22.28 -1.12 -13.44
N ASN A 11 22.10 -2.15 -12.61
CA ASN A 11 20.80 -2.78 -12.43
C ASN A 11 19.79 -1.79 -11.85
N PHE A 12 20.19 -0.94 -10.89
CA PHE A 12 19.29 0.07 -10.32
C PHE A 12 18.69 1.00 -11.37
N HIS A 13 19.49 1.55 -12.29
CA HIS A 13 18.98 2.45 -13.32
C HIS A 13 17.96 1.77 -14.23
N TYR A 14 18.21 0.50 -14.58
CA TYR A 14 17.27 -0.29 -15.36
C TYR A 14 15.97 -0.54 -14.60
N LEU A 15 16.05 -0.97 -13.33
CA LEU A 15 14.87 -1.21 -12.49
C LEU A 15 14.08 0.07 -12.25
N LEU A 16 14.78 1.17 -12.01
CA LEU A 16 14.13 2.47 -11.87
C LEU A 16 13.40 2.85 -13.16
N ALA A 17 14.01 2.67 -14.33
CA ALA A 17 13.36 2.96 -15.61
C ALA A 17 12.10 2.09 -15.83
N CYS A 18 12.15 0.80 -15.46
CA CYS A 18 11.02 -0.12 -15.58
C CYS A 18 9.89 0.16 -14.59
N PHE A 19 10.23 0.40 -13.32
CA PHE A 19 9.26 0.39 -12.21
C PHE A 19 9.03 1.77 -11.58
N ARG A 20 9.58 2.86 -12.16
CA ARG A 20 9.47 4.22 -11.62
C ARG A 20 8.06 4.58 -11.16
N ALA A 21 7.07 4.32 -12.02
CA ALA A 21 5.68 4.68 -11.75
C ALA A 21 5.14 3.96 -10.51
N ARG A 22 5.44 2.66 -10.36
CA ARG A 22 5.04 1.82 -9.22
C ARG A 22 5.72 2.29 -7.94
N VAL A 23 7.04 2.42 -7.99
CA VAL A 23 7.87 2.79 -6.85
C VAL A 23 7.47 4.17 -6.34
N ARG A 24 7.23 5.13 -7.25
CA ARG A 24 6.72 6.46 -6.91
C ARG A 24 5.37 6.44 -6.20
N MET A 25 4.48 5.52 -6.58
CA MET A 25 3.14 5.41 -5.99
C MET A 25 3.18 4.84 -4.57
N TYR A 26 4.12 3.92 -4.29
CA TYR A 26 4.18 3.22 -3.01
C TYR A 26 5.08 3.89 -1.96
N ILE A 27 6.16 4.59 -2.37
CA ILE A 27 7.11 5.17 -1.41
C ILE A 27 6.44 6.20 -0.48
N GLN A 28 6.65 6.05 0.83
CA GLN A 28 6.53 7.15 1.79
C GLN A 28 7.88 7.83 1.98
N VAL A 29 8.02 9.05 1.49
CA VAL A 29 9.34 9.70 1.36
C VAL A 29 9.96 10.03 2.71
N GLU A 30 9.20 10.65 3.60
CA GLU A 30 9.68 11.08 4.92
C GLU A 30 10.34 9.93 5.71
N PRO A 31 9.66 8.79 5.98
CA PRO A 31 10.30 7.68 6.71
C PRO A 31 11.51 7.10 5.99
N VAL A 32 11.52 7.09 4.65
CA VAL A 32 12.65 6.57 3.88
C VAL A 32 13.89 7.45 4.08
N LEU A 33 13.73 8.77 4.07
CA LEU A 33 14.86 9.70 4.22
C LEU A 33 15.61 9.54 5.55
N ASP A 34 14.94 9.10 6.61
CA ASP A 34 15.54 8.85 7.93
C ASP A 34 16.59 7.74 7.86
N TYR A 35 16.38 6.75 7.01
CA TYR A 35 17.30 5.61 6.83
C TYR A 35 18.37 5.83 5.75
N LEU A 36 18.22 6.86 4.90
CA LEU A 36 19.21 7.17 3.84
C LEU A 36 20.40 7.95 4.41
N THR A 37 21.32 7.26 5.07
CA THR A 37 22.49 7.84 5.74
C THR A 37 23.51 8.49 4.80
N PHE A 38 23.52 8.08 3.52
CA PHE A 38 24.45 8.61 2.52
C PHE A 38 23.98 9.92 1.88
N LEU A 39 22.69 10.28 2.03
CA LEU A 39 22.17 11.52 1.47
C LEU A 39 22.56 12.73 2.35
N PRO A 40 23.15 13.79 1.78
CA PRO A 40 23.40 15.06 2.45
C PRO A 40 22.13 15.67 3.05
N ALA A 41 22.27 16.40 4.15
CA ALA A 41 21.16 17.04 4.85
C ALA A 41 20.41 18.03 3.94
N GLU A 42 21.14 18.79 3.13
CA GLU A 42 20.58 19.79 2.21
C GLU A 42 19.65 19.15 1.16
N LEU A 43 19.99 17.95 0.68
CA LEU A 43 19.15 17.21 -0.25
C LEU A 43 17.92 16.62 0.45
N LYS A 44 18.07 16.13 1.69
CA LYS A 44 16.93 15.65 2.48
C LYS A 44 15.94 16.77 2.74
N GLU A 45 16.40 17.95 3.13
CA GLU A 45 15.56 19.13 3.36
C GLU A 45 14.83 19.57 2.10
N GLN A 46 15.50 19.58 0.93
CA GLN A 46 14.84 19.89 -0.35
C GLN A 46 13.72 18.90 -0.68
N ILE A 47 13.96 17.61 -0.47
CA ILE A 47 12.96 16.56 -0.71
C ILE A 47 11.79 16.69 0.28
N GLN A 48 12.06 16.96 1.55
CA GLN A 48 11.03 17.20 2.57
C GLN A 48 10.20 18.45 2.24
N ALA A 49 10.84 19.56 1.85
CA ALA A 49 10.14 20.77 1.42
C ALA A 49 9.24 20.50 0.20
N LYS A 50 9.67 19.62 -0.72
CA LYS A 50 8.85 19.17 -1.84
C LYS A 50 7.63 18.37 -1.37
N ALA A 51 7.77 17.54 -0.33
CA ALA A 51 6.66 16.77 0.24
C ALA A 51 5.59 17.70 0.83
N THR A 52 6.00 18.76 1.53
CA THR A 52 5.09 19.78 2.09
C THR A 52 4.35 20.55 1.01
N THR A 53 5.01 20.88 -0.10
CA THR A 53 4.45 21.79 -1.13
C THR A 53 3.73 21.08 -2.27
N HIS A 54 4.16 19.87 -2.66
CA HIS A 54 3.67 19.14 -3.82
C HIS A 54 3.19 17.71 -3.47
N GLY A 55 3.10 17.41 -2.18
CA GLY A 55 2.70 16.10 -1.68
C GLY A 55 3.78 15.03 -1.86
N ASN A 56 3.47 13.86 -1.29
CA ASN A 56 4.38 12.72 -1.26
C ASN A 56 4.80 12.23 -2.66
N ILE A 57 3.89 12.25 -3.65
CA ILE A 57 4.19 11.82 -5.03
C ILE A 57 5.26 12.72 -5.66
N GLY A 58 5.15 14.03 -5.50
CA GLY A 58 6.12 14.99 -6.02
C GLY A 58 7.49 14.86 -5.35
N ALA A 59 7.50 14.59 -4.04
CA ALA A 59 8.73 14.32 -3.31
C ALA A 59 9.37 12.99 -3.70
N ALA A 60 8.56 11.95 -3.96
CA ALA A 60 9.06 10.64 -4.38
C ALA A 60 9.72 10.73 -5.75
N GLU A 61 9.11 11.46 -6.69
CA GLU A 61 9.70 11.74 -8.00
C GLU A 61 11.05 12.47 -7.89
N LEU A 62 11.15 13.44 -6.98
CA LEU A 62 12.39 14.17 -6.73
C LEU A 62 13.46 13.26 -6.10
N LEU A 63 13.10 12.46 -5.09
CA LEU A 63 14.00 11.48 -4.48
C LEU A 63 14.56 10.52 -5.53
N LEU A 64 13.68 9.90 -6.34
CA LEU A 64 14.09 8.96 -7.38
C LEU A 64 15.00 9.61 -8.43
N SER A 65 14.69 10.85 -8.85
CA SER A 65 15.53 11.61 -9.77
C SER A 65 16.91 11.94 -9.19
N THR A 66 16.98 12.24 -7.90
CA THR A 66 18.24 12.50 -7.19
C THR A 66 19.08 11.24 -7.11
N LEU A 67 18.46 10.10 -6.78
CA LEU A 67 19.15 8.81 -6.73
C LEU A 67 19.69 8.39 -8.10
N GLU A 68 18.93 8.63 -9.16
CA GLU A 68 19.32 8.34 -10.56
C GLU A 68 20.49 9.18 -11.07
N LYS A 69 20.64 10.43 -10.60
CA LYS A 69 21.67 11.35 -11.10
C LYS A 69 22.94 11.41 -10.25
N GLY A 70 22.89 10.89 -9.03
CA GLY A 70 23.98 11.05 -8.06
C GLY A 70 25.11 10.04 -8.20
N GLY A 71 26.33 10.48 -7.92
CA GLY A 71 27.49 9.61 -7.72
C GLY A 71 27.58 9.16 -6.28
N TRP A 72 26.86 8.09 -5.93
CA TRP A 72 26.74 7.62 -4.55
C TRP A 72 27.82 6.61 -4.15
N PRO A 73 28.08 6.43 -2.84
CA PRO A 73 29.05 5.45 -2.37
C PRO A 73 28.67 4.01 -2.77
N PRO A 74 29.64 3.11 -3.03
CA PRO A 74 29.34 1.72 -3.37
C PRO A 74 28.40 1.05 -2.36
N GLY A 75 27.35 0.40 -2.86
CA GLY A 75 26.37 -0.30 -2.02
C GLY A 75 25.19 0.57 -1.54
N TRP A 76 25.13 1.85 -1.93
CA TRP A 76 23.99 2.73 -1.64
C TRP A 76 22.64 2.17 -2.11
N THR A 77 22.62 1.41 -3.21
CA THR A 77 21.41 0.75 -3.75
C THR A 77 20.80 -0.21 -2.72
N ARG A 78 21.64 -0.97 -2.01
CA ARG A 78 21.21 -1.84 -0.91
C ARG A 78 20.69 -1.05 0.28
N VAL A 79 21.35 0.07 0.60
CA VAL A 79 20.88 0.98 1.67
C VAL A 79 19.51 1.54 1.33
N PHE A 80 19.27 1.91 0.07
CA PHE A 80 17.97 2.40 -0.39
C PHE A 80 16.88 1.32 -0.31
N VAL A 81 17.14 0.11 -0.79
CA VAL A 81 16.18 -1.01 -0.69
C VAL A 81 15.86 -1.34 0.78
N GLU A 82 16.86 -1.35 1.65
CA GLU A 82 16.67 -1.56 3.07
C GLU A 82 15.88 -0.42 3.73
N ALA A 83 16.13 0.82 3.33
CA ALA A 83 15.36 1.97 3.79
C ALA A 83 13.87 1.84 3.41
N LEU A 84 13.56 1.36 2.20
CA LEU A 84 12.18 1.08 1.78
C LEU A 84 11.50 0.03 2.67
N ARG A 85 12.21 -1.07 3.00
CA ARG A 85 11.70 -2.12 3.91
C ARG A 85 11.43 -1.57 5.31
N ARG A 86 12.40 -0.85 5.88
CA ARG A 86 12.28 -0.26 7.23
C ARG A 86 11.23 0.82 7.34
N ALA A 87 11.00 1.56 6.27
CA ALA A 87 9.93 2.53 6.14
C ALA A 87 8.54 1.90 5.94
N GLY A 88 8.42 0.57 5.98
CA GLY A 88 7.16 -0.15 5.85
C GLY A 88 6.63 -0.23 4.41
N ASN A 89 7.52 -0.13 3.41
CA ASN A 89 7.19 -0.20 1.97
C ASN A 89 7.85 -1.43 1.29
N PRO A 90 7.49 -2.66 1.67
CA PRO A 90 8.12 -3.88 1.14
C PRO A 90 7.90 -4.06 -0.37
N LEU A 91 6.73 -3.68 -0.90
CA LEU A 91 6.46 -3.72 -2.35
C LEU A 91 7.43 -2.85 -3.14
N ALA A 92 7.63 -1.60 -2.70
CA ALA A 92 8.59 -0.70 -3.33
C ALA A 92 10.02 -1.27 -3.28
N ALA A 93 10.39 -1.93 -2.18
CA ALA A 93 11.68 -2.57 -2.03
C ALA A 93 11.88 -3.72 -3.02
N ARG A 94 10.85 -4.54 -3.29
CA ARG A 94 10.90 -5.66 -4.25
C ARG A 94 11.15 -5.20 -5.68
N TYR A 95 10.48 -4.14 -6.11
CA TYR A 95 10.72 -3.56 -7.45
C TYR A 95 12.13 -3.02 -7.63
N MET A 96 12.76 -2.59 -6.55
CA MET A 96 14.10 -1.99 -6.56
C MET A 96 15.20 -2.98 -6.14
N ASP A 97 14.85 -4.25 -5.89
CA ASP A 97 15.82 -5.27 -5.50
C ASP A 97 16.72 -5.64 -6.70
N PRO A 98 18.04 -5.38 -6.65
CA PRO A 98 18.95 -5.66 -7.75
C PRO A 98 19.06 -7.15 -8.09
N GLU A 99 18.66 -8.04 -7.18
CA GLU A 99 18.73 -9.49 -7.35
C GLU A 99 17.52 -10.04 -8.11
N LEU A 100 16.45 -9.26 -8.28
CA LEU A 100 15.23 -9.61 -9.01
C LEU A 100 14.56 -10.93 -8.57
N THR A 101 14.87 -11.40 -7.37
CA THR A 101 14.47 -12.72 -6.88
C THR A 101 12.99 -12.81 -6.56
N ASP A 102 12.33 -11.69 -6.32
CA ASP A 102 10.98 -11.64 -5.75
C ASP A 102 10.11 -10.58 -6.44
N LEU A 103 10.23 -10.40 -7.76
CA LEU A 103 9.32 -9.50 -8.47
C LEU A 103 7.88 -10.05 -8.48
N PRO A 104 6.85 -9.21 -8.27
CA PRO A 104 5.46 -9.62 -8.44
C PRO A 104 5.20 -10.11 -9.86
N SER A 105 4.35 -11.13 -10.02
CA SER A 105 3.92 -11.58 -11.35
C SER A 105 2.95 -10.57 -11.98
N PRO A 106 2.92 -10.42 -13.32
CA PRO A 106 1.97 -9.52 -13.99
C PRO A 106 0.51 -9.79 -13.61
N SER A 107 0.14 -11.06 -13.42
CA SER A 107 -1.20 -11.44 -12.97
C SER A 107 -1.51 -10.95 -11.55
N SER A 108 -0.55 -11.03 -10.63
CA SER A 108 -0.71 -10.55 -9.25
C SER A 108 -0.80 -9.03 -9.22
N GLU A 109 -0.01 -8.33 -10.04
CA GLU A 109 -0.08 -6.88 -10.19
C GLU A 109 -1.44 -6.43 -10.74
N ASN A 110 -1.95 -7.11 -11.78
CA ASN A 110 -3.26 -6.79 -12.35
C ASN A 110 -4.38 -6.98 -11.33
N ALA A 111 -4.36 -8.08 -10.57
CA ALA A 111 -5.34 -8.30 -9.49
C ALA A 111 -5.26 -7.21 -8.40
N ASN A 112 -4.05 -6.77 -8.04
CA ASN A 112 -3.88 -5.68 -7.08
C ASN A 112 -4.40 -4.34 -7.63
N ASP A 113 -4.19 -4.06 -8.91
CA ASP A 113 -4.69 -2.85 -9.56
C ASP A 113 -6.21 -2.81 -9.64
N GLU A 114 -6.84 -3.95 -9.92
CA GLU A 114 -8.29 -4.12 -9.88
C GLU A 114 -8.83 -3.86 -8.46
N CYS A 115 -8.18 -4.42 -7.43
CA CYS A 115 -8.54 -4.15 -6.03
C CYS A 115 -8.40 -2.66 -5.66
N PHE A 116 -7.36 -2.00 -6.17
CA PHE A 116 -7.16 -0.56 -5.95
C PHE A 116 -8.24 0.29 -6.64
N GLN A 117 -8.63 -0.07 -7.86
CA GLN A 117 -9.72 0.59 -8.58
C GLN A 117 -11.05 0.43 -7.83
N LEU A 118 -11.35 -0.78 -7.36
CA LEU A 118 -12.54 -1.05 -6.56
C LEU A 118 -12.56 -0.22 -5.28
N LEU A 119 -11.43 -0.17 -4.55
CA LEU A 119 -11.31 0.67 -3.37
C LEU A 119 -11.50 2.15 -3.69
N SER A 120 -10.98 2.63 -4.81
CA SER A 120 -11.12 4.04 -5.21
C SER A 120 -12.58 4.41 -5.48
N LEU A 121 -13.37 3.48 -6.02
CA LEU A 121 -14.82 3.65 -6.23
C LEU A 121 -15.60 3.66 -4.90
N LEU A 122 -15.23 2.77 -3.97
CA LEU A 122 -15.92 2.59 -2.70
C LEU A 122 -15.35 3.46 -1.56
N GLN A 123 -14.29 4.23 -1.83
CA GLN A 123 -13.63 5.08 -0.84
C GLN A 123 -14.61 6.06 -0.17
N PRO A 124 -15.54 6.73 -0.87
CA PRO A 124 -16.51 7.61 -0.21
C PRO A 124 -17.35 6.86 0.84
N THR A 125 -17.84 5.66 0.50
CA THR A 125 -18.62 4.82 1.42
C THR A 125 -17.81 4.39 2.63
N LEU A 126 -16.55 3.97 2.42
CA LEU A 126 -15.67 3.56 3.51
C LEU A 126 -15.34 4.73 4.43
N VAL A 127 -15.08 5.92 3.88
CA VAL A 127 -14.79 7.11 4.67
C VAL A 127 -15.99 7.55 5.51
N GLU A 128 -17.21 7.38 5.00
CA GLU A 128 -18.45 7.71 5.70
C GLU A 128 -18.79 6.71 6.81
N LYS A 129 -18.64 5.41 6.55
CA LYS A 129 -19.17 4.35 7.42
C LYS A 129 -18.13 3.70 8.35
N LEU A 130 -16.85 3.69 7.99
CA LEU A 130 -15.81 3.01 8.75
C LEU A 130 -15.36 3.86 9.92
N LEU A 131 -15.23 3.25 11.10
CA LEU A 131 -14.61 3.90 12.26
C LEU A 131 -13.17 3.44 12.40
N VAL A 132 -12.23 4.39 12.45
CA VAL A 132 -10.79 4.09 12.59
C VAL A 132 -10.52 3.25 13.84
N ARG A 133 -11.20 3.57 14.94
CA ARG A 133 -11.02 2.92 16.24
C ARG A 133 -11.35 1.43 16.22
N ASP A 134 -12.27 1.02 15.35
CA ASP A 134 -12.75 -0.36 15.28
C ASP A 134 -11.73 -1.25 14.57
N VAL A 135 -11.03 -0.70 13.57
CA VAL A 135 -10.14 -1.47 12.70
C VAL A 135 -8.65 -1.26 12.96
N LEU A 136 -8.23 -0.11 13.49
CA LEU A 136 -6.83 0.29 13.50
C LEU A 136 -5.95 -0.67 14.32
N ASP A 137 -6.38 -1.04 15.53
CA ASP A 137 -5.63 -1.94 16.38
C ASP A 137 -5.56 -3.35 15.77
N ARG A 138 -6.62 -3.78 15.08
CA ARG A 138 -6.63 -5.07 14.39
C ARG A 138 -5.73 -5.08 13.15
N CYS A 139 -5.72 -4.00 12.36
CA CYS A 139 -4.79 -3.83 11.24
C CYS A 139 -3.32 -3.94 11.68
N VAL A 140 -2.97 -3.46 12.88
CA VAL A 140 -1.61 -3.63 13.42
C VAL A 140 -1.38 -5.07 13.90
N ALA A 141 -2.37 -5.68 14.56
CA ALA A 141 -2.27 -7.04 15.08
C ALA A 141 -2.06 -8.10 13.98
N VAL A 142 -2.61 -7.89 12.79
CA VAL A 142 -2.41 -8.75 11.61
C VAL A 142 -1.22 -8.31 10.74
N GLU A 143 -0.38 -7.40 11.25
CA GLU A 143 0.81 -6.86 10.59
C GLU A 143 0.53 -6.15 9.25
N LEU A 144 -0.73 -5.79 8.99
CA LEU A 144 -1.10 -4.98 7.82
C LEU A 144 -0.58 -3.54 7.97
N LEU A 145 -0.59 -2.99 9.18
CA LEU A 145 -0.04 -1.67 9.48
C LEU A 145 1.09 -1.77 10.51
N THR A 146 2.09 -0.90 10.38
CA THR A 146 3.16 -0.78 11.37
C THR A 146 2.73 0.09 12.56
N VAL A 147 3.50 0.06 13.64
CA VAL A 147 3.29 0.95 14.81
C VAL A 147 3.45 2.43 14.42
N GLU A 148 4.31 2.73 13.45
CA GLU A 148 4.45 4.09 12.91
C GLU A 148 3.18 4.48 12.14
N ASP A 149 2.67 3.60 11.28
CA ASP A 149 1.42 3.80 10.54
C ASP A 149 0.27 4.08 11.52
N ARG A 150 0.16 3.31 12.62
CA ARG A 150 -0.82 3.54 13.69
C ARG A 150 -0.74 4.95 14.27
N SER A 151 0.47 5.41 14.56
CA SER A 151 0.70 6.73 15.15
C SER A 151 0.26 7.85 14.20
N ARG A 152 0.53 7.69 12.90
CA ARG A 152 0.15 8.66 11.87
C ARG A 152 -1.35 8.66 11.60
N VAL A 153 -1.99 7.50 11.55
CA VAL A 153 -3.46 7.38 11.43
C VAL A 153 -4.15 8.02 12.65
N SER A 154 -3.66 7.73 13.86
CA SER A 154 -4.19 8.32 15.10
C SER A 154 -3.99 9.84 15.14
N ALA A 155 -2.89 10.35 14.58
CA ALA A 155 -2.67 11.79 14.46
C ALA A 155 -3.64 12.44 13.46
N ALA A 156 -3.91 11.78 12.33
CA ALA A 156 -4.90 12.24 11.35
C ALA A 156 -6.33 12.21 11.90
N GLU A 157 -6.68 11.19 12.70
CA GLU A 157 -7.98 11.04 13.37
C GLU A 157 -8.31 12.23 14.28
N LYS A 158 -7.30 12.94 14.83
CA LYS A 158 -7.52 14.18 15.60
C LYS A 158 -8.20 15.29 14.79
N ASN A 159 -8.08 15.25 13.46
CA ASN A 159 -8.76 16.17 12.55
C ASN A 159 -10.14 15.64 12.08
N GLY A 160 -10.60 14.51 12.62
CA GLY A 160 -11.86 13.85 12.30
C GLY A 160 -11.66 12.40 11.86
N ASN A 161 -12.65 11.55 12.14
CA ASN A 161 -12.62 10.13 11.76
C ASN A 161 -12.35 9.95 10.26
N GLU A 162 -13.01 10.73 9.40
CA GLU A 162 -12.80 10.67 7.95
C GLU A 162 -11.34 10.88 7.53
N ALA A 163 -10.63 11.82 8.17
CA ALA A 163 -9.22 12.09 7.89
C ALA A 163 -8.37 10.89 8.31
N GLY A 164 -8.68 10.27 9.45
CA GLY A 164 -8.05 9.03 9.89
C GLY A 164 -8.33 7.85 8.94
N VAL A 165 -9.57 7.67 8.47
CA VAL A 165 -9.91 6.61 7.49
C VAL A 165 -9.16 6.81 6.19
N ARG A 166 -9.11 8.05 5.66
CA ARG A 166 -8.36 8.34 4.43
C ARG A 166 -6.87 8.01 4.58
N GLU A 167 -6.25 8.37 5.71
CA GLU A 167 -4.85 8.02 5.97
C GLU A 167 -4.66 6.51 6.15
N LEU A 168 -5.58 5.83 6.83
CA LEU A 168 -5.55 4.37 6.98
C LEU A 168 -5.60 3.68 5.61
N LEU A 169 -6.57 4.02 4.76
CA LEU A 169 -6.71 3.43 3.42
C LEU A 169 -5.47 3.72 2.56
N ARG A 170 -4.95 4.95 2.61
CA ARG A 170 -3.72 5.35 1.90
C ARG A 170 -2.52 4.47 2.28
N ARG A 171 -2.40 4.06 3.55
CA ARG A 171 -1.30 3.21 4.02
C ARG A 171 -1.49 1.75 3.69
N ILE A 172 -2.71 1.25 3.81
CA ILE A 172 -3.03 -0.17 3.57
C ILE A 172 -2.72 -0.57 2.12
N VAL A 173 -3.07 0.26 1.13
CA VAL A 173 -2.82 -0.04 -0.30
C VAL A 173 -1.34 -0.14 -0.68
N GLN A 174 -0.43 0.24 0.21
CA GLN A 174 1.02 0.15 0.00
C GLN A 174 1.59 -1.20 0.47
N LYS A 175 0.75 -2.06 1.06
CA LYS A 175 1.14 -3.31 1.70
C LYS A 175 0.88 -4.49 0.78
N GLU A 176 1.58 -5.58 1.03
CA GLU A 176 1.35 -6.83 0.30
C GLU A 176 0.06 -7.49 0.75
N ASN A 177 -0.67 -8.10 -0.20
CA ASN A 177 -1.91 -8.83 0.08
C ASN A 177 -2.93 -8.01 0.90
N TRP A 178 -2.87 -6.68 0.77
CA TRP A 178 -3.60 -5.77 1.63
C TRP A 178 -5.10 -5.96 1.53
N PHE A 179 -5.61 -6.29 0.33
CA PHE A 179 -7.05 -6.41 0.10
C PHE A 179 -7.66 -7.56 0.90
N SER A 180 -7.07 -8.76 0.81
CA SER A 180 -7.57 -9.93 1.55
C SER A 180 -7.39 -9.78 3.06
N ALA A 181 -6.26 -9.22 3.50
CA ALA A 181 -6.01 -8.90 4.90
C ALA A 181 -7.04 -7.89 5.42
N PHE A 182 -7.28 -6.79 4.69
CA PHE A 182 -8.23 -5.76 5.08
C PHE A 182 -9.67 -6.26 5.12
N VAL A 183 -10.10 -7.05 4.13
CA VAL A 183 -11.41 -7.71 4.15
C VAL A 183 -11.55 -8.59 5.40
N THR A 184 -10.51 -9.35 5.76
CA THR A 184 -10.52 -10.16 6.98
C THR A 184 -10.67 -9.31 8.23
N VAL A 185 -9.92 -8.19 8.32
CA VAL A 185 -10.06 -7.23 9.43
C VAL A 185 -11.49 -6.69 9.52
N LEU A 186 -12.10 -6.32 8.40
CA LEU A 186 -13.49 -5.81 8.40
C LEU A 186 -14.47 -6.85 8.95
N ARG A 187 -14.32 -8.13 8.58
CA ARG A 187 -15.16 -9.21 9.11
C ARG A 187 -14.98 -9.43 10.61
N GLU A 188 -13.73 -9.37 11.08
CA GLU A 188 -13.40 -9.58 12.50
C GLU A 188 -13.81 -8.41 13.41
N THR A 189 -14.03 -7.22 12.83
CA THR A 189 -14.35 -5.98 13.55
C THR A 189 -15.81 -5.58 13.38
N GLU A 190 -16.69 -6.54 13.10
CA GLU A 190 -18.13 -6.35 12.93
C GLU A 190 -18.52 -5.42 11.76
N ASN A 191 -17.59 -5.14 10.84
CA ASN A 191 -17.80 -4.36 9.62
C ASN A 191 -18.15 -5.25 8.41
N GLU A 192 -18.94 -6.31 8.62
CA GLU A 192 -19.29 -7.31 7.60
C GLU A 192 -19.98 -6.69 6.38
N ALA A 193 -20.85 -5.69 6.58
CA ALA A 193 -21.53 -5.02 5.48
C ALA A 193 -20.54 -4.35 4.51
N LEU A 194 -19.47 -3.73 5.04
CA LEU A 194 -18.42 -3.12 4.22
C LEU A 194 -17.55 -4.19 3.56
N ALA A 195 -17.30 -5.32 4.24
CA ALA A 195 -16.60 -6.45 3.65
C ALA A 195 -17.39 -7.06 2.46
N GLN A 196 -18.71 -7.17 2.59
CA GLN A 196 -19.59 -7.64 1.52
C GLN A 196 -19.61 -6.68 0.33
N GLU A 197 -19.73 -5.38 0.59
CA GLU A 197 -19.69 -4.34 -0.45
C GLU A 197 -18.36 -4.37 -1.22
N LEU A 198 -17.22 -4.53 -0.52
CA LEU A 198 -15.90 -4.68 -1.14
C LEU A 198 -15.71 -5.99 -1.91
N THR A 199 -16.40 -7.06 -1.54
CA THR A 199 -16.24 -8.37 -2.20
C THR A 199 -17.30 -8.65 -3.26
N GLY A 200 -18.31 -7.77 -3.39
CA GLY A 200 -19.47 -8.02 -4.25
C GLY A 200 -20.28 -9.24 -3.79
N ALA A 201 -20.11 -9.69 -2.55
CA ALA A 201 -20.90 -10.76 -1.98
C ALA A 201 -22.26 -10.18 -1.59
N ASP A 202 -23.15 -10.05 -2.57
CA ASP A 202 -24.53 -9.70 -2.32
C ASP A 202 -25.10 -10.68 -1.29
N SER A 203 -25.69 -10.13 -0.24
CA SER A 203 -26.70 -10.81 0.59
C SER A 203 -27.95 -11.10 -0.26
N SER A 204 -27.80 -11.82 -1.37
CA SER A 204 -28.87 -12.40 -2.17
C SER A 204 -29.36 -13.74 -1.60
N ALA A 205 -29.04 -14.03 -0.33
CA ALA A 205 -29.81 -14.97 0.47
C ALA A 205 -31.02 -14.25 1.09
N GLY A 206 -31.96 -13.83 0.24
CA GLY A 206 -33.08 -12.97 0.63
C GLY A 206 -34.31 -13.18 -0.23
N THR A 207 -35.01 -14.30 -0.02
CA THR A 207 -36.37 -14.61 -0.48
C THR A 207 -36.50 -15.34 -1.82
N PHE A 208 -36.12 -16.63 -1.87
CA PHE A 208 -36.98 -17.60 -2.55
C PHE A 208 -38.11 -17.96 -1.58
N ARG A 209 -39.21 -17.19 -1.62
CA ARG A 209 -40.47 -17.60 -1.01
C ARG A 209 -40.89 -18.86 -1.77
N SER A 210 -40.78 -20.04 -1.15
CA SER A 210 -41.52 -21.21 -1.60
C SER A 210 -43.02 -20.91 -1.52
N PRO A 211 -43.77 -20.90 -2.63
CA PRO A 211 -45.21 -20.97 -2.56
C PRO A 211 -45.58 -22.44 -2.38
N GLY A 212 -46.10 -22.74 -1.19
CA GLY A 212 -47.25 -23.62 -0.97
C GLY A 212 -47.27 -24.98 -1.66
N GLU A 213 -47.27 -26.01 -0.81
CA GLU A 213 -47.88 -27.30 -1.06
C GLU A 213 -49.19 -27.17 -1.87
N GLY A 214 -49.24 -27.88 -3.00
CA GLY A 214 -50.43 -28.12 -3.80
C GLY A 214 -50.41 -29.57 -4.29
N PHE A 215 -50.97 -30.45 -3.47
CA PHE A 215 -51.28 -31.83 -3.81
C PHE A 215 -52.09 -31.94 -5.12
N ALA A 216 -51.60 -32.70 -6.10
CA ALA A 216 -52.35 -33.63 -6.96
C ALA A 216 -51.36 -34.38 -7.87
N ARG A 217 -51.04 -35.66 -7.62
CA ARG A 217 -51.75 -36.89 -8.04
C ARG A 217 -51.65 -37.23 -9.55
N PHE A 218 -50.88 -38.31 -9.78
CA PHE A 218 -51.00 -39.39 -10.79
C PHE A 218 -50.53 -39.22 -12.24
N ALA A 219 -49.58 -40.13 -12.59
CA ALA A 219 -49.52 -41.05 -13.75
C ALA A 219 -49.62 -40.47 -15.18
N TRP A 220 -48.75 -40.75 -16.14
CA TRP A 220 -47.82 -41.87 -16.41
C TRP A 220 -46.50 -41.34 -16.98
#